data_AF-A0A2A3VLI1-F1
#
_entry.id   AF-A0A2A3VLI1-F1
#
_cell.length_a   1.000
_cell.length_b   1.000
_cell.length_c   1.000
_cell.angle_alpha   90.00
_cell.angle_beta   90.00
_cell.angle_gamma   90.00
#
_symmetry.space_group_name_H-M   'P 1'
#
loop_
_entity.id
_entity.type
_entity.pdbx_description
1 polymer ?
#
loop_
_entity_poly.entity_id
_entity_poly.type
_entity_poly.pdbx_seq_one_letter_code
_entity_poly.pdbx_strand_id
1 'polypeptide(L)'
;MTNRFRVALAGLGLCVALPTLAGDASYRLDADLHHQGHALGSATVVLDAGSPGRLQVDGEDGYALTLVVQPEGEVIRVEGTLSRPGRDDLASEPFAMLLRPGTPARMSTGTFDIGLTVEPAP
;
A
#
# COMPACT_ATOMS: atom_id res chain seq x y z
N MET A 1 56.28 21.86 28.19
CA MET A 1 56.79 20.88 27.20
C MET A 1 55.94 19.61 27.35
N THR A 2 55.14 19.10 26.44
CA THR A 2 54.75 19.44 25.06
C THR A 2 53.44 18.66 24.86
N ASN A 3 52.29 19.32 24.87
CA ASN A 3 51.00 18.62 24.73
C ASN A 3 50.59 18.63 23.26
N ARG A 4 50.71 17.46 22.61
CA ARG A 4 50.23 17.22 21.25
C ARG A 4 48.76 16.83 21.34
N PHE A 5 47.85 17.67 20.83
CA PHE A 5 46.51 17.22 20.50
C PHE A 5 46.17 17.62 19.06
N ARG A 6 46.27 16.61 18.19
CA ARG A 6 45.59 16.57 16.90
C ARG A 6 44.15 16.12 17.17
N VAL A 7 43.16 16.92 16.83
CA VAL A 7 41.76 16.49 16.65
C VAL A 7 41.26 17.30 15.45
N ALA A 8 41.44 16.76 14.24
CA ALA A 8 40.47 15.93 13.53
C ALA A 8 39.23 16.74 13.12
N LEU A 9 39.30 17.22 11.89
CA LEU A 9 38.22 17.80 11.10
C LEU A 9 37.11 16.75 10.95
N ALA A 10 36.06 16.81 11.76
CA ALA A 10 34.87 16.00 11.56
C ALA A 10 33.95 16.73 10.58
N GLY A 11 33.90 16.20 9.36
CA GLY A 11 33.10 16.74 8.27
C GLY A 11 31.62 16.80 8.61
N LEU A 12 31.01 17.92 8.20
CA LEU A 12 29.58 18.14 8.05
C LEU A 12 28.99 17.07 7.12
N GLY A 13 28.52 15.97 7.68
CA GLY A 13 27.58 15.05 7.04
C GLY A 13 26.17 15.55 7.30
N LEU A 14 25.73 16.51 6.49
CA LEU A 14 24.34 16.98 6.44
C LEU A 14 23.48 15.81 5.93
N CYS A 15 23.01 14.94 6.82
CA CYS A 15 21.90 14.04 6.51
C CYS A 15 20.68 14.93 6.27
N VAL A 16 20.41 15.20 5.00
CA VAL A 16 19.11 15.69 4.54
C VAL A 16 18.12 14.59 4.89
N ALA A 17 17.51 14.69 6.07
CA ALA A 17 16.28 13.99 6.37
C ALA A 17 15.27 14.52 5.36
N LEU A 18 15.04 13.74 4.30
CA LEU A 18 13.88 13.91 3.44
C LEU A 18 12.67 13.99 4.38
N PRO A 19 11.83 15.05 4.31
CA PRO A 19 10.56 15.00 4.98
C PRO A 19 9.76 13.89 4.28
N THR A 20 9.69 12.72 4.90
CA THR A 20 8.62 11.78 4.65
C THR A 20 7.35 12.49 5.13
N LEU A 21 6.74 13.27 4.24
CA LEU A 21 5.35 13.67 4.34
C LEU A 21 4.51 12.40 4.17
N ALA A 22 4.59 11.50 5.15
CA ALA A 22 3.47 10.65 5.49
C ALA A 22 2.42 11.63 5.99
N GLY A 23 1.59 12.12 5.07
CA GLY A 23 0.52 13.04 5.43
C GLY A 23 -0.39 12.33 6.42
N ASP A 24 -0.90 13.06 7.42
CA ASP A 24 -1.95 12.61 8.35
C ASP A 24 -3.30 12.32 7.64
N ALA A 25 -3.28 12.05 6.33
CA ALA A 25 -4.44 11.72 5.54
C ALA A 25 -4.68 10.21 5.63
N SER A 26 -5.82 9.85 6.22
CA SER A 26 -6.32 8.48 6.21
C SER A 26 -7.29 8.29 5.05
N TYR A 27 -7.30 7.09 4.49
CA TYR A 27 -8.15 6.71 3.37
C TYR A 27 -8.89 5.42 3.69
N ARG A 28 -10.20 5.42 3.44
CA ARG A 28 -11.01 4.21 3.41
C ARG A 28 -10.88 3.57 2.03
N LEU A 29 -10.54 2.28 2.01
CA LEU A 29 -10.51 1.46 0.82
C LEU A 29 -11.57 0.37 0.96
N ASP A 30 -12.44 0.29 -0.04
CA ASP A 30 -13.36 -0.83 -0.23
C ASP A 30 -12.83 -1.67 -1.40
N ALA A 31 -12.66 -2.97 -1.17
CA ALA A 31 -12.15 -3.91 -2.16
C ALA A 31 -13.17 -5.01 -2.47
N ASP A 32 -13.34 -5.34 -3.75
CA ASP A 32 -14.03 -6.53 -4.25
C ASP A 32 -13.03 -7.44 -4.96
N LEU A 33 -13.08 -8.74 -4.67
CA LEU A 33 -12.21 -9.73 -5.30
C LEU A 33 -13.05 -10.77 -6.01
N HIS A 34 -12.71 -11.03 -7.27
CA HIS A 34 -13.26 -12.11 -8.07
C HIS A 34 -12.15 -13.05 -8.56
N HIS A 35 -12.48 -14.32 -8.76
CA HIS A 35 -11.60 -15.31 -9.37
C HIS A 35 -12.35 -16.00 -10.51
N GLN A 36 -11.84 -15.87 -11.74
CA GLN A 36 -12.45 -16.41 -12.95
C GLN A 36 -13.95 -16.03 -13.06
N GLY A 37 -14.26 -14.75 -12.80
CA GLY A 37 -15.63 -14.23 -12.81
C GLY A 37 -16.50 -14.55 -11.60
N HIS A 38 -16.05 -15.41 -10.68
CA HIS A 38 -16.79 -15.72 -9.45
C HIS A 38 -16.41 -14.76 -8.33
N ALA A 39 -17.39 -14.14 -7.69
CA ALA A 39 -17.14 -13.28 -6.53
C ALA A 39 -16.58 -14.13 -5.37
N LEU A 40 -15.42 -13.74 -4.86
CA LEU A 40 -14.80 -14.36 -3.69
C LEU A 40 -15.26 -13.67 -2.41
N GLY A 41 -15.33 -12.34 -2.44
CA GLY A 41 -15.77 -11.53 -1.32
C GLY A 41 -15.43 -10.06 -1.48
N SER A 42 -15.77 -9.28 -0.45
CA SER A 42 -15.45 -7.88 -0.34
C SER A 42 -14.94 -7.55 1.05
N ALA A 43 -14.09 -6.55 1.18
CA ALA A 43 -13.62 -6.09 2.48
C ALA A 43 -13.28 -4.60 2.48
N THR A 44 -13.27 -4.00 3.66
CA THR A 44 -13.01 -2.57 3.86
C THR A 44 -11.86 -2.38 4.85
N VAL A 45 -10.97 -1.43 4.59
CA VAL A 45 -9.89 -1.02 5.50
C VAL A 45 -9.70 0.49 5.49
N VAL A 46 -9.28 1.06 6.61
CA VAL A 46 -8.81 2.44 6.69
C VAL A 46 -7.30 2.43 6.85
N LEU A 47 -6.59 3.14 5.98
CA LEU A 47 -5.13 3.19 5.92
C LEU A 47 -4.63 4.63 5.92
N ASP A 48 -3.58 4.87 6.67
CA ASP A 48 -2.86 6.15 6.60
C ASP A 48 -1.99 6.21 5.35
N ALA A 49 -1.87 7.40 4.75
CA ALA A 49 -1.04 7.62 3.58
C ALA A 49 0.40 7.13 3.81
N GLY A 50 0.93 6.37 2.86
CA GLY A 50 2.28 5.80 2.88
C GLY A 50 2.46 4.63 3.86
N SER A 51 1.45 4.29 4.65
CA SER A 51 1.50 3.16 5.57
C SER A 51 0.94 1.90 4.91
N PRO A 52 1.62 0.74 5.01
CA PRO A 52 1.06 -0.51 4.57
C PRO A 52 -0.07 -0.93 5.50
N GLY A 53 -1.14 -1.47 4.93
CA GLY A 53 -2.09 -2.24 5.71
C GLY A 53 -2.53 -3.49 4.99
N ARG A 54 -3.13 -4.37 5.78
CA ARG A 54 -3.52 -5.70 5.34
C ARG A 54 -5.03 -5.82 5.44
N LEU A 55 -5.63 -6.18 4.32
CA LEU A 55 -7.04 -6.44 4.18
C LEU A 55 -7.23 -7.93 3.95
N GLN A 56 -8.01 -8.58 4.80
CA GLN A 56 -8.43 -9.95 4.57
C GLN A 56 -9.78 -9.94 3.88
N VAL A 57 -9.86 -10.57 2.72
CA VAL A 57 -11.10 -10.75 1.97
C VAL A 57 -11.68 -12.09 2.41
N ASP A 58 -12.86 -12.02 3.03
CA ASP A 58 -13.61 -13.18 3.45
C ASP A 58 -14.02 -13.99 2.22
N GLY A 59 -13.54 -15.23 2.13
CA GLY A 59 -13.83 -16.16 1.05
C GLY A 59 -13.43 -17.58 1.47
N GLU A 60 -13.87 -18.60 0.73
CA GLU A 60 -13.69 -20.03 1.08
C GLU A 60 -12.23 -20.39 1.39
N ASP A 61 -11.30 -19.81 0.64
CA ASP A 61 -9.86 -20.06 0.78
C ASP A 61 -9.12 -19.01 1.62
N GLY A 62 -9.78 -17.89 1.98
CA GLY A 62 -9.20 -16.73 2.63
C GLY A 62 -8.13 -16.03 1.77
N TYR A 63 -8.41 -14.83 1.27
CA TYR A 63 -7.42 -14.04 0.51
C TYR A 63 -6.96 -12.84 1.32
N ALA A 64 -5.71 -12.43 1.16
CA ALA A 64 -5.17 -11.25 1.81
C ALA A 64 -4.56 -10.30 0.79
N LEU A 65 -5.07 -9.07 0.78
CA LEU A 65 -4.52 -7.94 0.06
C LEU A 65 -3.64 -7.13 1.02
N THR A 66 -2.36 -6.94 0.69
CA THR A 66 -1.53 -5.92 1.35
C THR A 66 -1.54 -4.70 0.47
N LEU A 67 -1.92 -3.54 1.02
CA LEU A 67 -2.14 -2.31 0.26
C LEU A 67 -1.32 -1.16 0.87
N VAL A 68 -0.81 -0.27 0.01
CA VAL A 68 -0.19 1.01 0.39
C VAL A 68 -0.85 2.11 -0.44
N VAL A 69 -1.25 3.18 0.23
CA VAL A 69 -1.93 4.31 -0.40
C VAL A 69 -0.97 5.48 -0.51
N GLN A 70 -0.79 6.01 -1.71
CA GLN A 70 0.09 7.14 -2.01
C GLN A 70 -0.74 8.23 -2.71
N PRO A 71 -1.05 9.35 -2.03
CA PRO A 71 -1.72 10.47 -2.68
C PRO A 71 -0.79 11.14 -3.71
N GLU A 72 -1.29 11.34 -4.92
CA GLU A 72 -0.58 11.94 -6.07
C GLU A 72 -1.43 13.06 -6.69
N GLY A 73 -1.50 14.20 -6.01
CA GLY A 73 -2.35 15.32 -6.44
C GLY A 73 -3.83 14.99 -6.26
N GLU A 74 -4.58 14.93 -7.36
CA GLU A 74 -6.03 14.62 -7.35
C GLU A 74 -6.34 13.12 -7.44
N VAL A 75 -5.34 12.29 -7.72
CA VAL A 75 -5.47 10.84 -7.77
C VAL A 75 -4.76 10.20 -6.59
N ILE A 76 -5.16 8.99 -6.28
CA ILE A 76 -4.59 8.17 -5.24
C ILE A 76 -4.02 6.93 -5.88
N ARG A 77 -2.71 6.75 -5.78
CA ARG A 77 -2.04 5.53 -6.22
C ARG A 77 -2.16 4.49 -5.10
N VAL A 78 -2.78 3.37 -5.41
CA VAL A 78 -2.85 2.22 -4.52
C VAL A 78 -1.99 1.12 -5.09
N GLU A 79 -0.90 0.82 -4.38
CA GLU A 79 -0.06 -0.34 -4.66
C GLU A 79 -0.53 -1.50 -3.78
N GLY A 80 -0.47 -2.72 -4.29
CA GLY A 80 -0.81 -3.86 -3.46
C GLY A 80 -0.29 -5.19 -3.95
N THR A 81 -0.44 -6.20 -3.11
CA THR A 81 -0.13 -7.59 -3.41
C THR A 81 -1.28 -8.46 -2.97
N LEU A 82 -1.65 -9.43 -3.80
CA LEU A 82 -2.63 -10.46 -3.46
C LEU A 82 -1.89 -11.73 -3.01
N SER A 83 -2.29 -12.26 -1.86
CA SER A 83 -1.73 -13.50 -1.30
C SER A 83 -2.83 -14.40 -0.77
N ARG A 84 -2.56 -15.71 -0.70
CA ARG A 84 -3.41 -16.68 -0.02
C ARG A 84 -2.62 -17.31 1.14
N PRO A 85 -3.10 -17.27 2.39
CA PRO A 85 -2.42 -17.90 3.51
C PRO A 85 -2.17 -19.40 3.25
N GLY A 86 -0.94 -19.86 3.51
CA GLY A 86 -0.57 -21.28 3.39
C GLY A 86 -0.35 -21.77 1.96
N ARG A 87 -0.34 -20.88 0.97
CA ARG A 87 -0.19 -21.19 -0.46
C ARG A 87 0.80 -20.21 -1.09
N ASP A 88 2.05 -20.66 -1.22
CA ASP A 88 3.16 -19.90 -1.85
C ASP A 88 3.13 -19.99 -3.39
N ASP A 89 2.23 -20.81 -3.95
CA ASP A 89 2.04 -21.00 -5.40
C ASP A 89 1.31 -19.82 -6.05
N LEU A 90 0.50 -19.09 -5.28
CA LEU A 90 0.08 -17.74 -5.61
C LEU A 90 1.26 -16.82 -5.32
N ALA A 91 2.19 -16.73 -6.27
CA ALA A 91 3.17 -15.65 -6.27
C ALA A 91 2.42 -14.35 -6.02
N SER A 92 2.84 -13.60 -5.00
CA SER A 92 2.19 -12.36 -4.62
C SER A 92 2.36 -11.35 -5.75
N GLU A 93 1.45 -11.36 -6.71
CA GLU A 93 1.52 -10.52 -7.90
C GLU A 93 1.32 -9.07 -7.45
N PRO A 94 2.36 -8.23 -7.56
CA PRO A 94 2.23 -6.83 -7.22
C PRO A 94 1.38 -6.13 -8.28
N PHE A 95 0.56 -5.20 -7.83
CA PHE A 95 -0.24 -4.36 -8.70
C PHE A 95 -0.20 -2.91 -8.24
N ALA A 96 -0.56 -2.01 -9.15
CA ALA A 96 -0.75 -0.60 -8.85
C ALA A 96 -1.96 -0.06 -9.62
N MET A 97 -2.81 0.70 -8.94
CA MET A 97 -3.98 1.38 -9.52
C MET A 97 -3.93 2.86 -9.22
N LEU A 98 -4.29 3.68 -10.21
CA LEU A 98 -4.55 5.10 -10.00
C LEU A 98 -6.06 5.28 -9.86
N LEU A 99 -6.49 5.71 -8.67
CA LEU A 99 -7.88 5.85 -8.31
C LEU A 99 -8.23 7.34 -8.17
N ARG A 100 -9.45 7.70 -8.57
CA ARG A 100 -10.05 8.97 -8.15
C ARG A 100 -10.91 8.71 -6.93
N PRO A 101 -10.89 9.59 -5.91
CA PRO A 101 -11.77 9.48 -4.75
C PRO A 101 -13.24 9.23 -5.15
N GLY A 102 -13.88 8.25 -4.51
CA GLY A 102 -15.29 7.87 -4.75
C GLY A 102 -15.57 7.21 -6.11
N THR A 103 -14.56 7.00 -6.95
CA THR A 103 -14.73 6.35 -8.25
C THR A 103 -14.22 4.91 -8.19
N PRO A 104 -15.08 3.91 -8.44
CA PRO A 104 -14.64 2.51 -8.49
C PRO A 104 -13.74 2.29 -9.70
N ALA A 105 -12.68 1.52 -9.51
CA ALA A 105 -11.83 1.03 -10.59
C ALA A 105 -11.62 -0.47 -10.46
N ARG A 106 -11.31 -1.13 -11.59
CA ARG A 106 -11.05 -2.57 -11.65
C ARG A 106 -9.80 -2.86 -12.46
N MET A 107 -9.14 -3.94 -12.09
CA MET A 107 -7.99 -4.47 -12.80
C MET A 107 -7.98 -5.99 -12.69
N SER A 108 -7.47 -6.65 -13.73
CA SER A 108 -7.25 -8.08 -13.74
C SER A 108 -5.77 -8.38 -13.51
N THR A 109 -5.48 -9.30 -12.59
CA THR A 109 -4.14 -9.85 -12.36
C THR A 109 -4.21 -11.37 -12.44
N GLY A 110 -3.69 -11.91 -13.55
CA GLY A 110 -3.82 -13.34 -13.86
C GLY A 110 -5.29 -13.77 -13.96
N THR A 111 -5.72 -14.64 -13.06
CA THR A 111 -7.11 -15.15 -12.98
C THR A 111 -7.99 -14.37 -12.02
N PHE A 112 -7.46 -13.34 -11.36
CA PHE A 112 -8.18 -12.52 -10.39
C PHE A 112 -8.61 -11.19 -10.99
N ASP A 113 -9.79 -10.74 -10.64
CA ASP A 113 -10.22 -9.36 -10.86
C ASP A 113 -10.32 -8.68 -9.50
N ILE A 114 -9.63 -7.55 -9.36
CA ILE A 114 -9.59 -6.73 -8.16
C ILE A 114 -10.31 -5.43 -8.47
N GLY A 115 -11.42 -5.18 -7.77
CA GLY A 115 -12.07 -3.88 -7.74
C GLY A 115 -11.69 -3.13 -6.48
N LEU A 116 -11.40 -1.83 -6.62
CA LEU A 116 -11.07 -0.94 -5.53
C LEU A 116 -11.86 0.36 -5.68
N THR A 117 -12.38 0.84 -4.55
CA THR A 117 -12.86 2.21 -4.38
C THR A 117 -12.12 2.82 -3.20
N VAL A 118 -11.68 4.07 -3.34
CA VAL A 118 -10.98 4.79 -2.28
C VAL A 118 -11.70 6.08 -1.96
N GLU A 119 -11.82 6.40 -0.69
CA GLU A 119 -12.40 7.64 -0.19
C GLU A 119 -11.52 8.20 0.94
N PRO A 120 -11.43 9.53 1.10
CA PRO A 120 -10.84 10.12 2.31
C PRO A 120 -11.61 9.63 3.54
N ALA A 121 -10.89 9.19 4.57
CA ALA A 121 -11.47 8.85 5.86
C ALA A 121 -11.59 10.09 6.76
N PRO A 122 -12.65 10.18 7.59
CA PRO A 122 -12.88 11.31 8.50
C PRO A 122 -11.93 11.35 9.70
#